data_AF-A0A8J8FBH2-F1
#
_entry.id   AF-A0A8J8FBH2-F1
#
_cell.length_a   1.000
_cell.length_b   1.000
_cell.length_c   1.000
_cell.angle_alpha   90.00
_cell.angle_beta   90.00
_cell.angle_gamma   90.00
#
_symmetry.space_group_name_H-M   'P 1'
#
loop_
_entity.id
_entity.type
_entity.pdbx_description
1 polymer ?
#
loop_
_entity_poly.entity_id
_entity_poly.type
_entity_poly.pdbx_seq_one_letter_code
_entity_poly.pdbx_strand_id
1 'polypeptide(L)'
;MNQLTLFEKEEKNLINLREASEWASQYLNREVTISNISYLLQYGRIRKYGSNGNPLISIEELKGYYGSHDKEKQWKKKLGEDLNWHLSFVEYKESERTKHVHRLHPYKGKFIPQLVEYFLDSHTDEFKQQIYFHKGDIVLDPFCGSGTTLVQANELGMHAIGVDISAFNAMISNAKIYKYKVRI
;
A
#
# COMPACT_ATOMS: atom_id res chain seq x y z
N MET A 1 -14.30 -6.37 -55.83
CA MET A 1 -15.08 -5.76 -54.72
C MET A 1 -14.42 -6.20 -53.44
N ASN A 2 -13.65 -5.30 -52.82
CA ASN A 2 -12.85 -5.57 -51.64
C ASN A 2 -13.75 -5.91 -50.46
N GLN A 3 -13.46 -7.02 -49.78
CA GLN A 3 -13.82 -7.25 -48.39
C GLN A 3 -13.15 -6.14 -47.57
N LEU A 4 -13.90 -5.08 -47.29
CA LEU A 4 -13.56 -4.12 -46.25
C LEU A 4 -13.62 -4.89 -44.93
N THR A 5 -12.43 -5.06 -44.39
CA THR A 5 -12.10 -5.75 -43.15
C THR A 5 -12.96 -5.23 -42.00
N LEU A 6 -13.59 -6.16 -41.28
CA LEU A 6 -14.28 -5.99 -40.00
C LEU A 6 -13.39 -5.44 -38.86
N PHE A 7 -12.18 -4.94 -39.18
CA PHE A 7 -11.13 -4.50 -38.27
C PHE A 7 -11.09 -2.98 -38.06
N GLU A 8 -11.95 -2.20 -38.73
CA GLU A 8 -11.95 -0.72 -38.63
C GLU A 8 -12.97 -0.17 -37.62
N LYS A 9 -13.48 -0.97 -36.67
CA LYS A 9 -14.58 -0.52 -35.77
C LYS A 9 -14.44 -0.82 -34.28
N GLU A 10 -13.21 -0.85 -33.77
CA GLU A 10 -12.93 -0.57 -32.35
C GLU A 10 -11.69 0.33 -32.28
N GLU A 11 -11.88 1.64 -32.35
CA GLU A 11 -10.89 2.59 -31.86
C GLU A 11 -10.69 2.31 -30.36
N LYS A 12 -9.75 1.41 -30.04
CA LYS A 12 -9.23 1.29 -28.68
C LYS A 12 -8.69 2.68 -28.34
N ASN A 13 -9.37 3.38 -27.43
CA ASN A 13 -8.93 4.66 -26.90
C ASN A 13 -7.58 4.47 -26.20
N LEU A 14 -6.50 4.53 -26.98
CA LEU A 14 -5.14 4.34 -26.54
C LEU A 14 -4.51 5.70 -26.28
N ILE A 15 -4.05 5.91 -25.06
CA ILE A 15 -3.46 7.18 -24.60
C ILE A 15 -2.05 6.97 -24.07
N ASN A 16 -1.24 8.02 -24.08
CA ASN A 16 0.12 7.97 -23.54
C ASN A 16 0.11 8.02 -22.00
N LEU A 17 1.29 7.83 -21.38
CA LEU A 17 1.42 7.81 -19.92
C LEU A 17 0.94 9.09 -19.22
N ARG A 18 1.17 10.25 -19.84
CA ARG A 18 0.79 11.54 -19.27
C ARG A 18 -0.72 11.70 -19.32
N GLU A 19 -1.32 11.45 -20.48
CA GLU A 19 -2.77 11.47 -20.67
C GLU A 19 -3.46 10.46 -19.75
N ALA A 20 -2.89 9.27 -19.56
CA ALA A 20 -3.40 8.27 -18.64
C ALA A 20 -3.37 8.72 -17.18
N SER A 21 -2.31 9.43 -16.78
CA SER A 21 -2.17 10.04 -15.45
C SER A 21 -3.22 11.11 -15.21
N GLU A 22 -3.41 12.01 -16.18
CA GLU A 22 -4.39 13.10 -16.13
C GLU A 22 -5.82 12.54 -16.10
N TRP A 23 -6.13 11.59 -16.99
CA TRP A 23 -7.42 10.90 -17.04
C TRP A 23 -7.73 10.17 -15.74
N ALA A 24 -6.78 9.38 -15.22
CA ALA A 24 -6.99 8.62 -13.98
C ALA A 24 -7.18 9.54 -12.77
N SER A 25 -6.50 10.69 -12.76
CA SER A 25 -6.65 11.67 -11.70
C SER A 25 -8.05 12.28 -11.68
N GLN A 26 -8.58 12.63 -12.86
CA GLN A 26 -9.94 13.12 -13.02
C GLN A 26 -10.96 12.03 -12.68
N TYR A 27 -10.75 10.81 -13.16
CA TYR A 27 -11.68 9.68 -12.95
C TYR A 27 -11.85 9.30 -11.47
N LEU A 28 -10.78 9.43 -10.67
CA LEU A 28 -10.79 9.06 -9.25
C LEU A 28 -10.96 10.25 -8.29
N ASN A 29 -11.03 11.48 -8.82
CA ASN A 29 -11.01 12.71 -8.02
C ASN A 29 -9.84 12.77 -7.01
N ARG A 30 -8.66 12.26 -7.41
CA ARG A 30 -7.42 12.28 -6.61
C ARG A 30 -6.20 12.30 -7.50
N GLU A 31 -5.06 12.77 -7.01
CA GLU A 31 -3.82 12.79 -7.78
C GLU A 31 -3.30 11.37 -8.09
N VAL A 32 -3.18 11.04 -9.38
CA VAL A 32 -2.52 9.86 -9.93
C VAL A 32 -1.36 10.33 -10.79
N THR A 33 -0.13 9.89 -10.46
CA THR A 33 1.10 10.31 -11.15
C THR A 33 1.48 9.36 -12.30
N ILE A 34 2.34 9.82 -13.21
CA ILE A 34 2.91 9.00 -14.29
C ILE A 34 3.60 7.74 -13.72
N SER A 35 4.22 7.84 -12.54
CA SER A 35 4.84 6.71 -11.85
C SER A 35 3.81 5.67 -11.43
N ASN A 36 2.61 6.09 -10.99
CA ASN A 36 1.52 5.15 -10.68
C ASN A 36 1.09 4.38 -11.92
N ILE A 37 0.95 5.04 -13.06
CA ILE A 37 0.58 4.40 -14.32
C ILE A 37 1.71 3.48 -14.83
N SER A 38 2.96 3.92 -14.72
CA SER A 38 4.14 3.13 -15.10
C SER A 38 4.28 1.86 -14.26
N TYR A 39 3.96 1.93 -12.97
CA TYR A 39 3.88 0.78 -12.08
C TYR A 39 2.87 -0.27 -12.60
N LEU A 40 1.69 0.16 -13.06
CA LEU A 40 0.69 -0.77 -13.60
C LEU A 40 1.20 -1.54 -14.81
N LEU A 41 1.96 -0.87 -15.70
CA LEU A 41 2.59 -1.52 -16.84
C LEU A 41 3.71 -2.46 -16.41
N GLN A 42 4.60 -2.02 -15.51
CA GLN A 42 5.75 -2.79 -15.06
C GLN A 42 5.35 -4.12 -14.43
N TYR A 43 4.27 -4.13 -13.65
CA TYR A 43 3.75 -5.32 -12.97
C TYR A 43 2.64 -6.04 -13.75
N GLY A 44 2.42 -5.68 -15.02
CA GLY A 44 1.45 -6.36 -15.90
C GLY A 44 -0.01 -6.25 -15.43
N ARG A 45 -0.35 -5.22 -14.66
CA ARG A 45 -1.73 -4.94 -14.21
C ARG A 45 -2.61 -4.41 -15.33
N ILE A 46 -1.99 -3.71 -16.29
CA ILE A 46 -2.58 -3.27 -17.56
C ILE A 46 -1.57 -3.56 -18.67
N ARG A 47 -2.02 -3.73 -19.90
CA ARG A 47 -1.16 -4.07 -21.04
C ARG A 47 -0.54 -2.82 -21.64
N LYS A 48 0.72 -2.98 -22.07
CA LYS A 48 1.40 -1.99 -22.91
C LYS A 48 1.01 -2.24 -24.37
N TYR A 49 0.49 -1.21 -25.01
CA TYR A 49 0.25 -1.17 -26.45
C TYR A 49 1.32 -0.32 -27.14
N GLY A 50 1.62 -0.63 -28.41
CA GLY A 50 2.62 0.08 -29.22
C GLY A 50 4.04 -0.48 -29.14
N SER A 51 4.76 -0.42 -30.27
CA SER A 51 6.10 -0.99 -30.47
C SER A 51 7.25 0.02 -30.38
N ASN A 52 6.97 1.33 -30.39
CA ASN A 52 7.97 2.36 -30.74
C ASN A 52 8.42 3.22 -29.54
N GLY A 53 8.86 2.59 -28.44
CA GLY A 53 9.46 3.27 -27.29
C GLY A 53 8.47 4.02 -26.38
N ASN A 54 7.39 4.59 -26.93
CA ASN A 54 6.33 5.26 -26.18
C ASN A 54 5.18 4.29 -25.86
N PRO A 55 5.00 3.88 -24.59
CA PRO A 55 3.90 3.00 -24.20
C PRO A 55 2.54 3.70 -24.39
N LEU A 56 1.63 3.01 -25.05
CA LEU A 56 0.21 3.37 -25.13
C LEU A 56 -0.61 2.48 -24.20
N ILE A 57 -1.68 3.04 -23.65
CA ILE A 57 -2.51 2.43 -22.61
C ILE A 57 -3.97 2.53 -23.03
N SER A 58 -4.72 1.43 -22.91
CA SER A 58 -6.16 1.44 -23.11
C SER A 58 -6.88 2.13 -21.95
N ILE A 59 -7.68 3.15 -22.24
CA ILE A 59 -8.57 3.79 -21.26
C ILE A 59 -9.52 2.76 -20.64
N GLU A 60 -10.00 1.78 -21.40
CA GLU A 60 -10.92 0.76 -20.90
C GLU A 60 -10.26 -0.17 -19.89
N GLU A 61 -9.00 -0.56 -20.12
CA GLU A 61 -8.23 -1.35 -19.15
C GLU A 61 -7.94 -0.53 -17.89
N LEU A 62 -7.61 0.75 -18.06
CA LEU A 62 -7.34 1.67 -16.95
C LEU A 62 -8.62 1.90 -16.11
N LYS A 63 -9.76 2.07 -16.78
CA LYS A 63 -11.09 2.12 -16.18
C LYS A 63 -11.47 0.79 -15.52
N GLY A 64 -11.12 -0.35 -16.10
CA GLY A 64 -11.33 -1.65 -15.47
C GLY A 64 -10.52 -1.82 -14.19
N TYR A 65 -9.26 -1.37 -14.19
CA TYR A 65 -8.36 -1.44 -13.04
C TYR A 65 -8.80 -0.52 -11.89
N TYR A 66 -9.19 0.72 -12.19
CA TYR A 66 -9.59 1.71 -11.19
C TYR A 66 -11.08 1.69 -10.85
N GLY A 67 -11.91 1.38 -11.83
CA GLY A 67 -13.36 1.17 -11.71
C GLY A 67 -13.72 -0.14 -11.02
N SER A 68 -12.75 -0.98 -10.67
CA SER A 68 -12.90 -2.02 -9.64
C SER A 68 -13.06 -1.39 -8.24
N HIS A 69 -13.97 -0.43 -8.10
CA HIS A 69 -14.53 0.04 -6.83
C HIS A 69 -15.20 -1.11 -6.05
N ASP A 70 -15.44 -2.24 -6.70
CA ASP A 70 -15.96 -3.44 -6.08
C ASP A 70 -14.87 -4.39 -5.57
N LYS A 71 -13.62 -3.96 -5.33
CA LYS A 71 -12.71 -4.81 -4.54
C LYS A 71 -13.32 -5.12 -3.18
N GLU A 72 -13.95 -4.16 -2.52
CA GLU A 72 -14.64 -4.42 -1.27
C GLU A 72 -15.74 -5.48 -1.43
N LYS A 73 -16.68 -5.30 -2.38
CA LYS A 73 -17.77 -6.28 -2.61
C LYS A 73 -17.28 -7.63 -3.13
N GLN A 74 -16.27 -7.65 -4.00
CA GLN A 74 -15.70 -8.87 -4.56
C GLN A 74 -14.94 -9.67 -3.50
N TRP A 75 -14.23 -8.98 -2.60
CA TRP A 75 -13.53 -9.62 -1.49
C TRP A 75 -14.50 -10.03 -0.38
N LYS A 76 -15.52 -9.22 -0.05
CA LYS A 76 -16.63 -9.61 0.84
C LYS A 76 -17.39 -10.83 0.31
N LYS A 77 -17.64 -10.91 -1.01
CA LYS A 77 -18.27 -12.08 -1.64
C LYS A 77 -17.41 -13.36 -1.59
N LYS A 78 -16.08 -13.22 -1.53
CA LYS A 78 -15.13 -14.36 -1.50
C LYS A 78 -14.73 -14.79 -0.10
N LEU A 79 -14.62 -13.85 0.84
CA LEU A 79 -14.07 -14.07 2.18
C LEU A 79 -15.12 -13.92 3.29
N GLY A 80 -16.34 -13.48 2.97
CA GLY A 80 -17.42 -13.22 3.92
C GLY A 80 -17.61 -11.73 4.23
N GLU A 81 -18.77 -11.39 4.80
CA GLU A 81 -19.11 -10.00 5.18
C GLU A 81 -18.28 -9.47 6.36
N ASP A 82 -17.60 -10.36 7.10
CA ASP A 82 -16.73 -10.05 8.24
C ASP A 82 -15.40 -9.40 7.84
N LEU A 83 -15.19 -9.12 6.54
CA LEU A 83 -13.98 -8.46 6.06
C LEU A 83 -13.97 -6.98 6.48
N ASN A 84 -13.11 -6.65 7.44
CA ASN A 84 -12.88 -5.27 7.85
C ASN A 84 -12.13 -4.50 6.74
N TRP A 85 -12.89 -3.76 5.92
CA TRP A 85 -12.34 -2.94 4.84
C TRP A 85 -11.56 -1.73 5.36
N HIS A 86 -11.85 -1.24 6.56
CA HIS A 86 -11.12 -0.14 7.20
C HIS A 86 -9.63 -0.50 7.40
N LEU A 87 -9.35 -1.75 7.79
CA LEU A 87 -7.98 -2.27 7.95
C LEU A 87 -7.26 -2.60 6.64
N SER A 88 -7.89 -2.37 5.49
CA SER A 88 -7.25 -2.54 4.19
C SER A 88 -6.23 -1.42 3.89
N PHE A 89 -6.36 -0.26 4.57
CA PHE A 89 -5.56 0.94 4.34
C PHE A 89 -5.44 1.32 2.86
N VAL A 90 -6.44 1.00 2.04
CA VAL A 90 -6.41 1.17 0.57
C VAL A 90 -6.24 2.64 0.18
N GLU A 91 -6.67 3.55 1.05
CA GLU A 91 -6.62 5.00 0.84
C GLU A 91 -5.23 5.61 1.02
N TYR A 92 -4.36 5.01 1.86
CA TYR A 92 -3.03 5.55 2.12
C TYR A 92 -2.06 5.32 0.95
N LYS A 93 -1.32 6.34 0.50
CA LYS A 93 -0.26 6.17 -0.50
C LYS A 93 0.88 5.31 0.08
N GLU A 94 1.61 4.56 -0.76
CA GLU A 94 2.76 3.74 -0.30
C GLU A 94 3.82 4.56 0.46
N SER A 95 3.98 5.83 0.07
CA SER A 95 4.81 6.81 0.78
C SER A 95 4.33 7.09 2.21
N GLU A 96 3.03 7.07 2.46
CA GLU A 96 2.41 7.33 3.78
C GLU A 96 2.38 6.06 4.64
N ARG A 97 2.28 4.88 4.00
CA ARG A 97 2.45 3.57 4.66
C ARG A 97 3.87 3.31 5.19
N THR A 98 4.81 4.21 4.91
CA THR A 98 6.23 4.02 5.26
C THR A 98 6.79 5.25 5.97
N LYS A 99 6.42 5.48 7.24
CA LYS A 99 7.05 6.53 8.10
C LYS A 99 8.59 6.44 8.01
N HIS A 100 9.30 7.56 7.92
CA HIS A 100 10.71 7.67 7.45
C HIS A 100 11.71 6.59 7.94
N VAL A 101 11.65 6.15 9.20
CA VAL A 101 12.52 5.10 9.76
C VAL A 101 12.31 3.71 9.16
N HIS A 102 11.13 3.47 8.58
CA HIS A 102 10.74 2.20 7.99
C HIS A 102 11.38 1.91 6.64
N ARG A 103 12.08 2.88 6.04
CA ARG A 103 12.82 2.75 4.76
C ARG A 103 14.29 2.37 4.89
N LEU A 104 14.83 2.28 6.12
CA LEU A 104 16.25 1.94 6.32
C LEU A 104 16.66 0.60 5.69
N HIS A 105 15.73 -0.35 5.55
CA HIS A 105 15.96 -1.60 4.83
C HIS A 105 14.64 -2.22 4.32
N PRO A 106 14.54 -2.63 3.03
CA PRO A 106 13.37 -3.35 2.53
C PRO A 106 13.28 -4.75 3.15
N TYR A 107 12.24 -5.00 3.94
CA TYR A 107 11.96 -6.31 4.54
C TYR A 107 10.75 -6.96 3.85
N LYS A 108 10.94 -8.12 3.22
CA LYS A 108 9.84 -8.90 2.64
C LYS A 108 8.98 -9.48 3.77
N GLY A 109 7.67 -9.19 3.78
CA GLY A 109 6.75 -9.64 4.85
C GLY A 109 6.48 -8.61 5.95
N LYS A 110 6.79 -7.34 5.71
CA LYS A 110 6.52 -6.24 6.66
C LYS A 110 5.04 -5.83 6.66
N PHE A 111 4.44 -5.70 7.84
CA PHE A 111 3.13 -5.08 8.02
C PHE A 111 3.19 -3.54 8.03
N ILE A 112 2.08 -2.93 7.60
CA ILE A 112 1.90 -1.47 7.53
C ILE A 112 1.90 -0.90 8.97
N PRO A 113 2.68 0.15 9.28
CA PRO A 113 2.76 0.74 10.63
C PRO A 113 1.39 1.12 11.20
N GLN A 114 0.50 1.68 10.37
CA GLN A 114 -0.86 2.06 10.75
C GLN A 114 -1.69 0.89 11.28
N LEU A 115 -1.47 -0.33 10.77
CA LEU A 115 -2.15 -1.53 11.30
C LEU A 115 -1.72 -1.81 12.74
N VAL A 116 -0.44 -1.60 13.04
CA VAL A 116 0.07 -1.83 14.40
C VAL A 116 -0.38 -0.72 15.33
N GLU A 117 -0.31 0.54 14.87
CA GLU A 117 -0.82 1.70 15.60
C GLU A 117 -2.29 1.51 15.98
N TYR A 118 -3.11 1.01 15.04
CA TYR A 118 -4.52 0.70 15.27
C TYR A 118 -4.75 -0.22 16.48
N PHE A 119 -3.97 -1.30 16.60
CA PHE A 119 -4.13 -2.23 17.72
C PHE A 119 -3.53 -1.71 19.04
N LEU A 120 -2.49 -0.89 18.96
CA LEU A 120 -1.75 -0.45 20.14
C LEU A 120 -2.29 0.84 20.78
N ASP A 121 -2.91 1.72 20.01
CA ASP A 121 -3.40 2.99 20.56
C ASP A 121 -4.66 2.82 21.44
N SER A 122 -5.21 3.94 21.90
CA SER A 122 -6.39 3.97 22.77
C SER A 122 -7.73 4.17 22.04
N HIS A 123 -7.77 4.20 20.70
CA HIS A 123 -9.06 4.38 20.02
C HIS A 123 -9.89 3.08 20.07
N THR A 124 -11.20 3.23 19.98
CA THR A 124 -12.16 2.13 19.84
C THR A 124 -13.11 2.43 18.69
N ASP A 125 -13.58 1.38 18.03
CA ASP A 125 -14.55 1.46 16.93
C ASP A 125 -15.46 0.22 16.93
N GLU A 126 -16.21 0.00 15.86
CA GLU A 126 -17.10 -1.15 15.72
C GLU A 126 -16.38 -2.53 15.74
N PHE A 127 -15.07 -2.56 15.47
CA PHE A 127 -14.23 -3.76 15.42
C PHE A 127 -13.29 -3.90 16.63
N LYS A 128 -12.68 -2.80 17.10
CA LYS A 128 -11.86 -2.73 18.30
C LYS A 128 -12.70 -2.18 19.45
N GLN A 129 -13.42 -3.08 20.11
CA GLN A 129 -14.40 -2.74 21.15
C GLN A 129 -13.79 -2.42 22.51
N GLN A 130 -12.48 -2.66 22.68
CA GLN A 130 -11.77 -2.44 23.94
C GLN A 130 -10.34 -1.98 23.69
N ILE A 131 -9.81 -1.26 24.69
CA ILE A 131 -8.41 -0.83 24.72
C ILE A 131 -7.59 -1.96 25.34
N TYR A 132 -6.58 -2.44 24.62
CA TYR A 132 -5.73 -3.56 25.07
C TYR A 132 -4.41 -3.10 25.70
N PHE A 133 -3.96 -1.89 25.37
CA PHE A 133 -2.65 -1.37 25.77
C PHE A 133 -2.76 0.07 26.25
N HIS A 134 -1.91 0.41 27.21
CA HIS A 134 -1.79 1.72 27.80
C HIS A 134 -0.34 2.20 27.74
N LYS A 135 -0.16 3.51 27.82
CA LYS A 135 1.18 4.11 27.91
C LYS A 135 1.95 3.52 29.10
N GLY A 136 3.18 3.09 28.86
CA GLY A 136 4.02 2.40 29.86
C GLY A 136 3.88 0.88 29.88
N ASP A 137 2.92 0.28 29.15
CA ASP A 137 2.87 -1.17 28.99
C ASP A 137 4.07 -1.70 28.22
N ILE A 138 4.31 -3.01 28.33
CA ILE A 138 5.39 -3.72 27.62
C ILE A 138 4.78 -4.55 26.48
N VAL A 139 5.15 -4.24 25.25
CA VAL A 139 4.77 -5.00 24.05
C VAL A 139 5.88 -5.98 23.68
N LEU A 140 5.54 -7.26 23.59
CA LEU A 140 6.45 -8.32 23.11
C LEU A 140 6.09 -8.71 21.68
N ASP A 141 7.06 -8.61 20.78
CA ASP A 141 6.98 -9.16 19.42
C ASP A 141 8.02 -10.28 19.24
N PRO A 142 7.62 -11.57 19.29
CA PRO A 142 8.55 -12.69 19.23
C PRO A 142 9.13 -12.94 17.83
N PHE A 143 8.64 -12.23 16.79
CA PHE A 143 9.09 -12.34 15.40
C PHE A 143 9.21 -10.95 14.77
N CYS A 144 9.93 -10.06 15.44
CA CYS A 144 9.84 -8.62 15.20
C CYS A 144 10.39 -8.16 13.84
N GLY A 145 11.17 -9.00 13.14
CA GLY A 145 11.72 -8.69 11.84
C GLY A 145 12.46 -7.36 11.87
N SER A 146 12.07 -6.46 10.97
CA SER A 146 12.68 -5.12 10.90
C SER A 146 12.21 -4.14 11.98
N GLY A 147 11.39 -4.55 12.95
CA GLY A 147 11.05 -3.77 14.15
C GLY A 147 9.86 -2.81 14.05
N THR A 148 8.90 -3.04 13.14
CA THR A 148 7.74 -2.12 13.01
C THR A 148 6.96 -1.97 14.31
N THR A 149 6.66 -3.09 14.98
CA THR A 149 5.93 -3.12 16.25
C THR A 149 6.64 -2.32 17.33
N LEU A 150 7.97 -2.49 17.43
CA LEU A 150 8.76 -1.83 18.46
C LEU A 150 8.78 -0.31 18.26
N VAL A 151 8.87 0.14 17.01
CA VAL A 151 8.81 1.57 16.68
C VAL A 151 7.46 2.15 17.04
N GLN A 152 6.35 1.52 16.63
CA GLN A 152 5.01 2.05 16.91
C GLN A 152 4.68 2.04 18.41
N ALA A 153 5.04 0.98 19.13
CA ALA A 153 4.92 0.94 20.59
C ALA A 153 5.68 2.11 21.25
N ASN A 154 6.93 2.35 20.85
CA ASN A 154 7.72 3.47 21.38
C ASN A 154 7.12 4.85 21.03
N GLU A 155 6.62 5.05 19.80
CA GLU A 155 5.95 6.30 19.39
C GLU A 155 4.73 6.61 20.27
N LEU A 156 3.99 5.57 20.65
CA LEU A 156 2.82 5.65 21.55
C LEU A 156 3.19 5.68 23.05
N GLY A 157 4.47 5.66 23.38
CA GLY A 157 4.96 5.74 24.76
C GLY A 157 4.88 4.45 25.56
N MET A 158 4.79 3.30 24.88
CA MET A 158 4.97 1.97 25.47
C MET A 158 6.44 1.53 25.42
N HIS A 159 6.77 0.52 26.22
CA HIS A 159 8.02 -0.23 26.11
C HIS A 159 7.86 -1.38 25.11
N ALA A 160 8.94 -1.77 24.45
CA ALA A 160 8.88 -2.84 23.46
C ALA A 160 10.09 -3.77 23.54
N ILE A 161 9.83 -5.07 23.42
CA ILE A 161 10.83 -6.14 23.33
C ILE A 161 10.58 -6.90 22.03
N GLY A 162 11.62 -7.02 21.21
CA GLY A 162 11.55 -7.77 19.95
C GLY A 162 12.54 -8.92 19.94
N VAL A 163 12.08 -10.08 19.46
CA VAL A 163 12.93 -11.25 19.20
C VAL A 163 12.93 -11.51 17.70
N ASP A 164 14.09 -11.80 17.12
CA ASP A 164 14.23 -12.28 15.76
C ASP A 164 15.47 -13.18 15.67
N ILE A 165 15.38 -14.25 14.87
CA ILE A 165 16.50 -15.18 14.68
C ILE A 165 17.62 -14.57 13.85
N SER A 166 17.29 -13.61 12.97
CA SER A 166 18.27 -12.91 12.14
C SER A 166 18.92 -11.78 12.94
N ALA A 167 20.22 -11.94 13.21
CA ALA A 167 21.04 -10.90 13.84
C ALA A 167 20.97 -9.57 13.06
N PHE A 168 20.85 -9.63 11.73
CA PHE A 168 20.70 -8.44 10.89
C PHE A 168 19.37 -7.71 11.15
N ASN A 169 18.26 -8.46 11.23
CA ASN A 169 16.95 -7.89 11.55
C ASN A 169 16.94 -7.26 12.95
N ALA A 170 17.48 -7.96 13.94
CA ALA A 170 17.61 -7.46 15.31
C ALA A 170 18.44 -6.16 15.36
N MET A 171 19.56 -6.10 14.63
CA MET A 171 20.38 -4.88 14.52
C MET A 171 19.61 -3.72 13.89
N ILE A 172 18.91 -3.94 12.76
CA ILE A 172 18.09 -2.91 12.10
C ILE A 172 16.95 -2.45 13.01
N SER A 173 16.30 -3.37 13.71
CA SER A 173 15.23 -3.09 14.67
C SER A 173 15.73 -2.21 15.82
N ASN A 174 16.85 -2.58 16.44
CA ASN A 174 17.52 -1.79 17.48
C ASN A 174 17.91 -0.40 17.00
N ALA A 175 18.46 -0.28 15.80
CA ALA A 175 18.81 1.02 15.21
C ALA A 175 17.57 1.91 15.05
N LYS A 176 16.40 1.38 14.68
CA LYS A 176 15.18 2.19 14.49
C LYS A 176 14.60 2.73 15.79
N ILE A 177 14.74 1.99 16.88
CA ILE A 177 14.22 2.39 18.20
C ILE A 177 15.24 3.16 19.03
N TYR A 178 16.49 3.25 18.56
CA TYR A 178 17.54 3.97 19.28
C TYR A 178 17.21 5.46 19.34
N LYS A 179 17.32 6.05 20.54
CA LYS A 179 17.17 7.50 20.72
C LYS A 179 18.42 8.21 20.19
N TYR A 180 18.34 8.69 18.95
CA TYR A 180 19.39 9.54 18.38
C TYR A 180 19.35 10.93 19.01
N LYS A 181 20.43 11.36 19.67
CA LYS A 181 20.67 12.78 19.94
C LYS A 181 21.14 13.41 18.63
N VAL A 182 20.21 14.01 17.88
CA VAL A 182 20.57 14.84 16.73
C VAL A 182 21.22 16.11 17.29
N ARG A 183 22.54 16.25 17.13
CA ARG A 183 23.20 17.55 17.33
C ARG A 183 22.79 18.41 16.14
N ILE A 184 21.92 19.39 16.38
CA ILE A 184 21.63 20.48 15.45
C ILE A 184 22.58 21.63 15.81
#